data_AF-A0A1W2G6I2-F1
#
_entry.id   AF-A0A1W2G6I2-F1
#
_cell.length_a   1.000
_cell.length_b   1.000
_cell.length_c   1.000
_cell.angle_alpha   90.00
_cell.angle_beta   90.00
_cell.angle_gamma   90.00
#
_symmetry.space_group_name_H-M   'P 1'
#
loop_
_entity.id
_entity.type
_entity.pdbx_description
1 polymer ?
#
loop_
_entity_poly.entity_id
_entity_poly.type
_entity_poly.pdbx_seq_one_letter_code
_entity_poly.pdbx_strand_id
1 'polypeptide(L)'
;MKFNLSFEARILSLICVLGLMRMGVGVYQIFTLQVGLIEQILNYSFILFFLFNLYFALAYRYSKLGVAVFCYVLLLMLSVTWLIRDGLSSNTDAVFMAIMIVFAAISRGKFLVVIVCTVLCVEILILLMWLHFPDLFETLKTNSLNEVLSYQLLLVLVALIVFFMSYEYQGDLDKLAMRNAEIRSKIRELEVENHQIEKNRKQLEQINQELAGKIATRVSHLIKTTGKIAKFIRLSSREISPSLIELKTQIDELSNNKADQGYLDWLKKSGNSLINAFEEVKSSYEERMREII
;
A
#
# COMPACT_ATOMS: atom_id res chain seq x y z
N MET A 1 1.78 12.49 -26.86
CA MET A 1 1.54 12.81 -25.43
C MET A 1 0.29 12.04 -24.99
N LYS A 2 0.44 10.91 -24.27
CA LYS A 2 -0.73 10.11 -23.82
C LYS A 2 -1.31 10.76 -22.57
N PHE A 3 -2.39 11.53 -22.72
CA PHE A 3 -3.13 12.08 -21.59
C PHE A 3 -3.87 10.93 -20.87
N ASN A 4 -3.34 10.51 -19.72
CA ASN A 4 -4.07 9.64 -18.79
C ASN A 4 -5.14 10.48 -18.07
N LEU A 5 -6.22 10.80 -18.79
CA LEU A 5 -7.47 11.31 -18.23
C LEU A 5 -8.15 10.21 -17.39
N SER A 6 -8.74 10.60 -16.26
CA SER A 6 -9.61 9.71 -15.48
C SER A 6 -10.79 9.28 -16.35
N PHE A 7 -11.32 8.09 -16.07
CA PHE A 7 -12.51 7.54 -16.74
C PHE A 7 -13.68 8.54 -16.77
N GLU A 8 -13.93 9.20 -15.64
CA GLU A 8 -14.93 10.26 -15.48
C GLU A 8 -14.72 11.41 -16.49
N ALA A 9 -13.48 11.88 -16.66
CA ALA A 9 -13.16 12.95 -17.60
C ALA A 9 -13.30 12.51 -19.06
N ARG A 10 -13.05 11.23 -19.39
CA ARG A 10 -13.26 10.70 -20.74
C ARG A 10 -14.74 10.69 -21.10
N ILE A 11 -15.59 10.17 -20.21
CA ILE A 11 -17.05 10.17 -20.44
C ILE A 11 -17.57 11.59 -20.56
N LEU A 12 -17.13 12.49 -19.68
CA LEU A 12 -17.53 13.89 -19.73
C LEU A 12 -17.11 14.56 -21.02
N SER A 13 -15.88 14.31 -21.51
CA SER A 13 -15.45 14.81 -22.81
C SER A 13 -16.28 14.26 -23.97
N LEU A 14 -16.66 12.98 -23.91
CA LEU A 14 -17.54 12.35 -24.89
C LEU A 14 -18.94 12.99 -24.89
N ILE A 15 -19.52 13.22 -23.71
CA ILE A 15 -20.79 13.95 -23.56
C ILE A 15 -20.68 15.37 -24.11
N CYS A 16 -19.58 16.07 -23.85
CA CYS A 16 -19.37 17.42 -24.38
C CYS A 16 -19.27 17.41 -25.92
N VAL A 17 -18.52 16.48 -26.51
CA VAL A 17 -18.39 16.36 -27.97
C VAL A 17 -19.74 16.03 -28.61
N LEU A 18 -20.47 15.07 -28.04
CA LEU A 18 -21.79 14.69 -28.52
C LEU A 18 -22.83 15.82 -28.34
N GLY A 19 -22.77 16.53 -27.22
CA GLY A 19 -23.57 17.72 -26.96
C GLY A 19 -23.30 18.81 -28.00
N LEU A 20 -22.03 19.10 -28.31
CA LEU A 20 -21.65 20.04 -29.37
C LEU A 20 -22.15 19.59 -30.74
N MET A 21 -22.07 18.30 -31.06
CA MET A 21 -22.61 17.76 -32.31
C MET A 21 -24.13 17.98 -32.40
N ARG A 22 -24.87 17.70 -31.32
CA ARG A 22 -26.32 17.92 -31.25
C ARG A 22 -26.67 19.41 -31.37
N MET A 23 -25.90 20.29 -30.76
CA MET A 23 -26.08 21.74 -30.85
C MET A 23 -25.76 22.25 -32.25
N GLY A 24 -24.77 21.68 -32.95
CA GLY A 24 -24.49 21.99 -34.35
C GLY A 24 -25.70 21.75 -35.25
N VAL A 25 -26.41 20.63 -35.04
CA VAL A 25 -27.69 20.35 -35.72
C VAL A 25 -28.76 21.39 -35.34
N GLY A 26 -28.83 21.79 -34.07
CA GLY A 26 -29.76 22.81 -33.59
C GLY A 26 -29.52 24.18 -34.24
N VAL A 27 -28.26 24.61 -34.36
CA VAL A 27 -27.87 25.85 -35.04
C VAL A 27 -28.24 25.80 -36.53
N TYR A 28 -27.99 24.68 -37.20
CA TYR A 28 -28.40 24.50 -38.59
C TYR A 28 -29.93 24.63 -38.76
N GLN A 29 -30.71 24.08 -37.81
CA GLN A 29 -32.17 24.20 -37.79
C GLN A 29 -32.62 25.66 -37.56
N ILE A 30 -31.95 26.39 -36.66
CA ILE A 30 -32.23 27.82 -36.41
C ILE A 30 -32.09 28.64 -37.71
N PHE A 31 -31.00 28.42 -38.45
CA PHE A 31 -30.74 29.13 -39.70
C PHE A 31 -31.76 28.82 -40.80
N THR A 32 -32.32 27.60 -40.81
CA THR A 32 -33.24 27.14 -41.86
C THR A 32 -34.70 27.42 -41.56
N LEU A 33 -35.11 27.45 -40.29
CA LEU A 33 -36.53 27.49 -39.88
C LEU A 33 -36.99 28.82 -39.25
N GLN A 34 -36.16 29.88 -39.24
CA GLN A 34 -36.48 31.18 -38.63
C GLN A 34 -37.03 31.06 -37.20
N VAL A 35 -36.31 30.31 -36.37
CA VAL A 35 -36.70 30.03 -34.99
C VAL A 35 -36.59 31.31 -34.13
N GLY A 36 -37.47 31.46 -33.14
CA GLY A 36 -37.55 32.63 -32.26
C GLY A 36 -36.27 32.92 -31.46
N LEU A 37 -36.06 34.19 -31.10
CA LEU A 37 -34.84 34.71 -30.45
C LEU A 37 -34.44 33.96 -29.17
N ILE A 38 -35.42 33.52 -28.37
CA ILE A 38 -35.16 32.84 -27.09
C ILE A 38 -34.42 31.51 -27.29
N GLU A 39 -34.84 30.72 -28.29
CA GLU A 39 -34.19 29.44 -28.61
C GLU A 39 -32.77 29.63 -29.17
N GLN A 40 -32.53 30.74 -29.87
CA GLN A 40 -31.19 31.08 -30.36
C GLN A 40 -30.25 31.38 -29.21
N ILE A 41 -30.68 32.23 -28.27
CA ILE A 41 -29.88 32.60 -27.08
C ILE A 41 -29.53 31.35 -26.27
N LEU A 42 -30.51 30.45 -26.06
CA LEU A 42 -30.28 29.21 -25.34
C LEU A 42 -29.27 28.30 -26.04
N ASN A 43 -29.44 28.05 -27.34
CA ASN A 43 -28.49 27.20 -28.08
C ASN A 43 -27.07 27.76 -28.06
N TYR A 44 -26.88 29.07 -28.17
CA TYR A 44 -25.54 29.67 -28.03
C TYR A 44 -24.98 29.57 -26.62
N SER A 45 -25.82 29.74 -25.58
CA SER A 45 -25.42 29.52 -24.19
C SER A 45 -24.94 28.09 -23.95
N PHE A 46 -25.63 27.10 -24.52
CA PHE A 46 -25.23 25.70 -24.47
C PHE A 46 -23.88 25.44 -25.15
N ILE A 47 -23.67 25.98 -26.34
CA ILE A 47 -22.40 25.81 -27.06
C ILE A 47 -21.24 26.37 -26.23
N LEU A 48 -21.40 27.57 -25.68
CA LEU A 48 -20.38 28.17 -24.81
C LEU A 48 -20.14 27.33 -23.56
N PHE A 49 -21.19 26.83 -22.92
CA PHE A 49 -21.08 25.96 -21.75
C PHE A 49 -20.32 24.66 -22.07
N PHE A 50 -20.66 23.97 -23.16
CA PHE A 50 -19.97 22.74 -23.55
C PHE A 50 -18.52 22.99 -23.98
N LEU A 51 -18.23 24.07 -24.70
CA LEU A 51 -16.86 24.46 -25.07
C LEU A 51 -16.02 24.80 -23.84
N PHE A 52 -16.58 25.55 -22.88
CA PHE A 52 -15.90 25.87 -21.63
C PHE A 52 -15.54 24.61 -20.84
N ASN A 53 -16.48 23.67 -20.71
CA ASN A 53 -16.23 22.42 -20.00
C ASN A 53 -15.29 21.48 -20.76
N LEU A 54 -15.36 21.43 -22.09
CA LEU A 54 -14.41 20.67 -22.90
C LEU A 54 -12.99 21.22 -22.77
N TYR A 55 -12.86 22.55 -22.81
CA TYR A 55 -11.58 23.23 -22.58
C TYR A 55 -11.05 22.90 -21.18
N PHE A 56 -11.90 23.00 -20.15
CA PHE A 56 -11.51 22.66 -18.79
C PHE A 56 -11.13 21.19 -18.67
N ALA A 57 -11.85 20.26 -19.34
CA ALA A 57 -11.54 18.83 -19.37
C ALA A 57 -10.14 18.53 -19.90
N LEU A 58 -9.75 19.26 -20.95
CA LEU A 58 -8.49 19.06 -21.65
C LEU A 58 -7.33 19.79 -20.95
N ALA A 59 -7.57 20.98 -20.42
CA ALA A 59 -6.53 21.83 -19.83
C ALA A 59 -6.29 21.54 -18.33
N TYR A 60 -7.35 21.31 -17.57
CA TYR A 60 -7.28 21.11 -16.12
C TYR A 60 -7.84 19.72 -15.78
N ARG A 61 -6.98 18.84 -15.27
CA ARG A 61 -7.38 17.51 -14.80
C ARG A 61 -8.57 17.67 -13.85
N TYR A 62 -9.77 17.22 -14.27
CA TYR A 62 -11.01 17.45 -13.52
C TYR A 62 -10.87 16.96 -12.08
N SER A 63 -11.18 17.84 -11.13
CA SER A 63 -11.45 17.44 -9.76
C SER A 63 -12.85 16.80 -9.70
N LYS A 64 -13.08 15.90 -8.73
CA LYS A 64 -14.40 15.30 -8.51
C LYS A 64 -15.49 16.34 -8.30
N LEU A 65 -15.14 17.48 -7.69
CA LEU A 65 -16.03 18.64 -7.52
C LEU A 65 -16.39 19.30 -8.86
N GLY A 66 -15.43 19.41 -9.78
CA GLY A 66 -15.68 20.00 -11.10
C GLY A 66 -16.65 19.16 -11.94
N VAL A 67 -16.53 17.83 -11.88
CA VAL A 67 -17.47 16.91 -12.54
C VAL A 67 -18.87 17.07 -11.94
N ALA A 68 -18.96 17.09 -10.61
CA ALA A 68 -20.21 17.31 -9.88
C ALA A 68 -20.93 18.61 -10.29
N VAL A 69 -20.20 19.74 -10.33
CA VAL A 69 -20.75 21.04 -10.72
C VAL A 69 -21.19 21.02 -12.18
N PHE A 70 -20.40 20.42 -13.08
CA PHE A 70 -20.79 20.26 -14.48
C PHE A 70 -22.11 19.48 -14.62
N CYS A 71 -22.21 18.33 -13.94
CA CYS A 71 -23.40 17.50 -13.95
C CYS A 71 -24.63 18.31 -13.50
N TYR A 72 -24.49 19.05 -12.40
CA TYR A 72 -25.56 19.87 -11.83
C TYR A 72 -26.03 20.97 -12.79
N VAL A 73 -25.09 21.72 -13.38
CA VAL A 73 -25.43 22.79 -14.34
C VAL A 73 -26.07 22.22 -15.61
N LEU A 74 -25.55 21.10 -16.12
CA LEU A 74 -26.12 20.43 -17.30
C LEU A 74 -27.57 19.98 -17.03
N LEU A 75 -27.85 19.44 -15.84
CA LEU A 75 -29.21 19.04 -15.44
C LEU A 75 -30.17 20.22 -15.34
N LEU A 76 -29.74 21.33 -14.73
CA LEU A 76 -30.55 22.54 -14.66
C LEU A 76 -30.87 23.08 -16.06
N MET A 77 -29.86 23.16 -16.92
CA MET A 77 -30.06 23.62 -18.29
C MET A 77 -30.98 22.68 -19.09
N LEU A 78 -30.87 21.36 -18.88
CA LEU A 78 -31.76 20.41 -19.53
C LEU A 78 -33.21 20.58 -19.08
N SER A 79 -33.42 20.81 -17.79
CA SER A 79 -34.75 21.03 -17.20
C SER A 79 -35.42 22.28 -17.79
N VAL A 80 -34.65 23.36 -18.00
CA VAL A 80 -35.14 24.57 -18.69
C VAL A 80 -35.47 24.29 -20.16
N THR A 81 -34.64 23.49 -20.83
CA THR A 81 -34.89 23.14 -22.25
C THR A 81 -36.12 22.26 -22.42
N TRP A 82 -36.32 21.34 -21.47
CA TRP A 82 -37.51 20.50 -21.39
C TRP A 82 -38.77 21.34 -21.26
N LEU A 83 -38.76 22.33 -20.35
CA LEU A 83 -39.87 23.29 -20.17
C LEU A 83 -40.21 24.07 -21.44
N ILE A 84 -39.18 24.53 -22.17
CA ILE A 84 -39.34 25.37 -23.36
C ILE A 84 -39.85 24.56 -24.55
N ARG A 85 -39.56 23.26 -24.59
CA ARG A 85 -39.98 22.35 -25.66
C ARG A 85 -41.17 21.52 -25.24
N ASP A 86 -42.19 22.20 -24.71
CA ASP A 86 -43.52 21.62 -24.47
C ASP A 86 -43.57 20.52 -23.38
N GLY A 87 -42.47 20.28 -22.66
CA GLY A 87 -42.40 19.32 -21.56
C GLY A 87 -42.86 17.91 -21.96
N LEU A 88 -43.86 17.40 -21.24
CA LEU A 88 -44.43 16.04 -21.39
C LEU A 88 -45.07 15.74 -22.75
N SER A 89 -45.40 16.75 -23.56
CA SER A 89 -46.02 16.52 -24.88
C SER A 89 -44.99 16.25 -25.97
N SER A 90 -43.71 16.53 -25.73
CA SER A 90 -42.64 16.39 -26.73
C SER A 90 -41.74 15.18 -26.45
N ASN A 91 -41.03 14.71 -27.49
CA ASN A 91 -39.99 13.68 -27.38
C ASN A 91 -38.77 14.10 -26.52
N THR A 92 -38.81 15.26 -25.88
CA THR A 92 -37.80 15.74 -24.93
C THR A 92 -37.76 14.92 -23.64
N ASP A 93 -38.85 14.24 -23.27
CA ASP A 93 -38.90 13.28 -22.15
C ASP A 93 -37.87 12.16 -22.32
N ALA A 94 -37.75 11.63 -23.53
CA ALA A 94 -36.76 10.61 -23.86
C ALA A 94 -35.34 11.14 -23.64
N VAL A 95 -35.08 12.39 -24.06
CA VAL A 95 -33.77 13.05 -23.92
C VAL A 95 -33.40 13.23 -22.46
N PHE A 96 -34.38 13.63 -21.65
CA PHE A 96 -34.21 13.76 -20.21
C PHE A 96 -33.90 12.42 -19.54
N MET A 97 -34.70 11.37 -19.82
CA MET A 97 -34.49 10.02 -19.30
C MET A 97 -33.13 9.44 -19.69
N ALA A 98 -32.75 9.58 -20.96
CA ALA A 98 -31.45 9.17 -21.48
C ALA A 98 -30.28 9.79 -20.72
N ILE A 99 -30.34 11.10 -20.47
CA ILE A 99 -29.29 11.84 -19.78
C ILE A 99 -29.27 11.47 -18.29
N MET A 100 -30.43 11.23 -17.67
CA MET A 100 -30.51 10.71 -16.31
C MET A 100 -29.88 9.33 -16.16
N ILE A 101 -30.07 8.43 -17.13
CA ILE A 101 -29.40 7.11 -17.15
C ILE A 101 -27.88 7.28 -17.24
N VAL A 102 -27.41 8.20 -18.08
CA VAL A 102 -25.98 8.52 -18.21
C VAL A 102 -25.43 9.09 -16.90
N PHE A 103 -26.15 9.99 -16.24
CA PHE A 103 -25.76 10.53 -14.94
C PHE A 103 -25.72 9.48 -13.84
N ALA A 104 -26.69 8.56 -13.83
CA ALA A 104 -26.72 7.42 -12.93
C ALA A 104 -25.53 6.49 -13.16
N ALA A 105 -25.09 6.34 -14.40
CA ALA A 105 -23.95 5.51 -14.75
C ALA A 105 -22.60 6.17 -14.35
N ILE A 106 -22.49 7.50 -14.42
CA ILE A 106 -21.26 8.25 -14.08
C ILE A 106 -21.11 8.45 -12.58
N SER A 107 -22.21 8.77 -11.88
CA SER A 107 -22.15 9.18 -10.48
C SER A 107 -22.18 7.96 -9.56
N ARG A 108 -21.14 7.77 -8.73
CA ARG A 108 -21.07 6.66 -7.76
C ARG A 108 -21.30 7.13 -6.32
N GLY A 109 -22.01 6.32 -5.53
CA GLY A 109 -22.12 6.45 -4.07
C GLY A 109 -23.15 7.49 -3.58
N LYS A 110 -22.92 8.06 -2.37
CA LYS A 110 -23.86 8.97 -1.69
C LYS A 110 -24.17 10.25 -2.49
N PHE A 111 -23.26 10.64 -3.38
CA PHE A 111 -23.42 11.84 -4.21
C PHE A 111 -24.48 11.67 -5.31
N LEU A 112 -24.65 10.46 -5.83
CA LEU A 112 -25.73 10.14 -6.78
C LEU A 112 -27.10 10.41 -6.17
N VAL A 113 -27.30 9.97 -4.92
CA VAL A 113 -28.57 10.14 -4.21
C VAL A 113 -28.90 11.61 -4.06
N VAL A 114 -27.92 12.44 -3.68
CA VAL A 114 -28.13 13.89 -3.53
C VAL A 114 -28.49 14.55 -4.87
N ILE A 115 -27.79 14.21 -5.96
CA ILE A 115 -28.10 14.76 -7.29
C ILE A 115 -29.51 14.34 -7.71
N VAL A 116 -29.82 13.05 -7.65
CA VAL A 116 -31.13 12.52 -8.07
C VAL A 116 -32.26 13.14 -7.25
N CYS A 117 -32.12 13.23 -5.92
CA CYS A 117 -33.10 13.90 -5.07
C CYS A 117 -33.27 15.39 -5.43
N THR A 118 -32.17 16.10 -5.71
CA THR A 118 -32.24 17.52 -6.09
C THR A 118 -32.94 17.70 -7.43
N VAL A 119 -32.64 16.85 -8.41
CA VAL A 119 -33.29 16.86 -9.74
C VAL A 119 -34.78 16.57 -9.59
N LEU A 120 -35.16 15.53 -8.85
CA LEU A 120 -36.56 15.20 -8.59
C LEU A 120 -37.30 16.36 -7.91
N CYS A 121 -36.68 17.03 -6.93
CA CYS A 121 -37.26 18.22 -6.30
C CYS A 121 -37.47 19.36 -7.31
N VAL A 122 -36.50 19.61 -8.20
CA VAL A 122 -36.61 20.63 -9.25
C VAL A 122 -37.72 20.27 -10.25
N GLU A 123 -37.80 19.01 -10.69
CA GLU A 123 -38.86 18.55 -11.59
C GLU A 123 -40.24 18.67 -10.97
N ILE A 124 -40.40 18.29 -9.69
CA ILE A 124 -41.67 18.45 -8.97
C ILE A 124 -42.07 19.93 -8.90
N LEU A 125 -41.12 20.82 -8.62
CA LEU A 125 -41.39 22.26 -8.56
C LEU A 125 -41.79 22.81 -9.93
N ILE A 126 -41.13 22.35 -10.99
CA ILE A 126 -41.45 22.68 -12.38
C ILE A 126 -42.86 22.19 -12.75
N LEU A 127 -43.22 20.95 -12.40
CA LEU A 127 -44.55 20.39 -12.63
C LEU A 127 -45.63 21.18 -11.87
N LEU A 128 -45.36 21.61 -10.65
CA LEU A 128 -46.25 22.46 -9.87
C LEU A 128 -46.43 23.84 -10.52
N MET A 129 -45.35 24.42 -11.06
CA MET A 129 -45.43 25.68 -11.83
C MET A 129 -46.28 25.53 -13.09
N TRP A 130 -46.11 24.43 -13.83
CA TRP A 130 -46.90 24.15 -15.03
C TRP A 130 -48.38 23.99 -14.71
N LEU A 131 -48.72 23.29 -13.62
CA LEU A 131 -50.10 23.11 -13.17
C LEU A 131 -50.78 24.43 -12.76
N HIS A 132 -50.04 25.37 -12.17
CA HIS A 132 -50.59 26.63 -11.69
C HIS A 132 -50.59 27.77 -12.71
N PHE A 133 -49.73 27.72 -13.73
CA PHE A 133 -49.62 28.78 -14.73
C PHE A 133 -49.59 28.24 -16.17
N PRO A 134 -50.67 27.61 -16.66
CA PRO A 134 -50.71 27.01 -18.00
C PRO A 134 -50.51 28.04 -19.12
N ASP A 135 -50.99 29.28 -18.93
CA ASP A 135 -50.94 30.36 -19.93
C ASP A 135 -49.50 30.77 -20.31
N LEU A 136 -48.52 30.52 -19.43
CA LEU A 136 -47.09 30.80 -19.71
C LEU A 136 -46.50 29.83 -20.74
N PHE A 137 -47.11 28.66 -20.95
CA PHE A 137 -46.53 27.56 -21.73
C PHE A 137 -47.22 27.33 -23.07
N GLU A 138 -48.45 27.81 -23.26
CA GLU A 138 -49.23 27.62 -24.49
C GLU A 138 -48.61 28.32 -25.72
N THR A 139 -47.74 29.32 -25.51
CA THR A 139 -47.04 30.08 -26.56
C THR A 139 -45.81 29.37 -27.16
N LEU A 140 -45.40 28.20 -26.64
CA LEU A 140 -44.13 27.54 -26.99
C LEU A 140 -44.26 26.32 -27.91
N LYS A 141 -45.46 26.05 -28.42
CA LYS A 141 -45.77 24.86 -29.22
C LYS A 141 -45.04 24.88 -30.58
N THR A 142 -44.16 23.90 -30.84
CA THR A 142 -43.38 23.80 -32.09
C THR A 142 -43.58 22.48 -32.84
N ASN A 143 -43.23 22.47 -34.14
CA ASN A 143 -43.59 21.45 -35.15
C ASN A 143 -43.03 20.03 -34.92
N SER A 144 -43.87 19.02 -35.18
CA SER A 144 -43.66 17.58 -34.92
C SER A 144 -42.56 16.86 -35.71
N LEU A 145 -42.14 17.36 -36.89
CA LEU A 145 -41.14 16.68 -37.72
C LEU A 145 -39.71 16.72 -37.14
N ASN A 146 -39.39 17.73 -36.31
CA ASN A 146 -38.08 17.85 -35.66
C ASN A 146 -37.90 16.86 -34.49
N GLU A 147 -38.98 16.25 -34.03
CA GLU A 147 -38.99 15.37 -32.85
C GLU A 147 -38.44 13.98 -33.17
N VAL A 148 -38.71 13.46 -34.37
CA VAL A 148 -38.26 12.13 -34.80
C VAL A 148 -36.74 12.09 -34.96
N LEU A 149 -36.15 13.11 -35.59
CA LEU A 149 -34.71 13.18 -35.84
C LEU A 149 -33.93 13.43 -34.54
N SER A 150 -34.49 14.22 -33.64
CA SER A 150 -33.96 14.42 -32.29
C SER A 150 -33.98 13.13 -31.46
N TYR A 151 -35.05 12.35 -31.56
CA TYR A 151 -35.21 11.08 -30.87
C TYR A 151 -34.24 10.00 -31.40
N GLN A 152 -34.06 9.91 -32.73
CA GLN A 152 -33.09 8.96 -33.32
C GLN A 152 -31.64 9.30 -32.94
N LEU A 153 -31.26 10.57 -32.95
CA LEU A 153 -29.93 11.01 -32.48
C LEU A 153 -29.70 10.66 -31.02
N LEU A 154 -30.73 10.80 -30.18
CA LEU A 154 -30.66 10.45 -28.78
C LEU A 154 -30.46 8.94 -28.56
N LEU A 155 -31.20 8.10 -29.29
CA LEU A 155 -31.05 6.64 -29.20
C LEU A 155 -29.62 6.20 -29.51
N VAL A 156 -29.04 6.78 -30.57
CA VAL A 156 -27.64 6.54 -30.94
C VAL A 156 -26.69 7.01 -29.85
N LEU A 157 -26.95 8.17 -29.24
CA LEU A 157 -26.16 8.73 -28.15
C LEU A 157 -26.16 7.82 -26.91
N VAL A 158 -27.33 7.37 -26.46
CA VAL A 158 -27.46 6.44 -25.34
C VAL A 158 -26.77 5.11 -25.65
N ALA A 159 -26.99 4.57 -26.84
CA ALA A 159 -26.37 3.31 -27.26
C ALA A 159 -24.83 3.40 -27.25
N LEU A 160 -24.25 4.50 -27.74
CA LEU A 160 -22.80 4.73 -27.71
C LEU A 160 -22.26 4.86 -26.29
N ILE A 161 -22.96 5.58 -25.41
CA ILE A 161 -22.52 5.74 -24.02
C ILE A 161 -22.59 4.39 -23.28
N VAL A 162 -23.68 3.64 -23.42
CA VAL A 162 -23.83 2.31 -22.81
C VAL A 162 -22.78 1.34 -23.33
N PHE A 163 -22.50 1.35 -24.64
CA PHE A 163 -21.43 0.54 -25.24
C PHE A 163 -20.06 0.90 -24.66
N PHE A 164 -19.74 2.19 -24.58
CA PHE A 164 -18.46 2.66 -24.03
C PHE A 164 -18.30 2.31 -22.54
N MET A 165 -19.37 2.48 -21.76
CA MET A 165 -19.41 2.09 -20.35
C MET A 165 -19.20 0.58 -20.18
N SER A 166 -19.85 -0.23 -21.02
CA SER A 166 -19.73 -1.69 -20.98
C SER A 166 -18.31 -2.16 -21.33
N TYR A 167 -17.71 -1.55 -22.35
CA TYR A 167 -16.34 -1.85 -22.79
C TYR A 167 -15.29 -1.51 -21.72
N GLU A 168 -15.34 -0.33 -21.12
CA GLU A 168 -14.41 0.04 -20.04
C GLU A 168 -14.67 -0.76 -18.76
N TYR A 169 -15.92 -1.07 -18.41
CA TYR A 169 -16.23 -1.92 -17.25
C TYR A 169 -15.62 -3.33 -17.40
N GLN A 170 -15.69 -3.92 -18.59
CA GLN A 170 -15.01 -5.18 -18.89
C GLN A 170 -13.49 -5.04 -18.74
N GLY A 171 -12.90 -3.97 -19.29
CA GLY A 171 -11.47 -3.71 -19.14
C GLY A 171 -11.01 -3.52 -17.67
N ASP A 172 -11.84 -2.91 -16.83
CA ASP A 172 -11.56 -2.77 -15.40
C ASP A 172 -11.73 -4.09 -14.63
N LEU A 173 -12.71 -4.92 -15.01
CA LEU A 173 -12.84 -6.28 -14.46
C LEU A 173 -11.61 -7.14 -14.81
N ASP A 174 -11.11 -7.06 -16.03
CA ASP A 174 -9.91 -7.79 -16.46
C ASP A 174 -8.66 -7.33 -15.67
N LYS A 175 -8.49 -6.01 -15.50
CA LYS A 175 -7.41 -5.48 -14.64
C LYS A 175 -7.56 -5.93 -13.20
N LEU A 176 -8.78 -5.97 -12.66
CA LEU A 176 -9.04 -6.45 -11.30
C LEU A 176 -8.70 -7.94 -11.18
N ALA A 177 -9.06 -8.74 -12.19
CA ALA A 177 -8.75 -10.16 -12.24
C ALA A 177 -7.24 -10.40 -12.30
N MET A 178 -6.50 -9.65 -13.13
CA MET A 178 -5.03 -9.71 -13.19
C MET A 178 -4.39 -9.34 -11.85
N ARG A 179 -4.83 -8.24 -11.21
CA ARG A 179 -4.32 -7.85 -9.88
C ARG A 179 -4.61 -8.89 -8.82
N ASN A 180 -5.81 -9.49 -8.85
CA ASN A 180 -6.17 -10.58 -7.95
C ASN A 180 -5.31 -11.82 -8.19
N ALA A 181 -4.95 -12.13 -9.44
CA ALA A 181 -4.03 -13.22 -9.76
C ALA A 181 -2.61 -12.94 -9.23
N GLU A 182 -2.11 -11.72 -9.39
CA GLU A 182 -0.81 -11.29 -8.86
C GLU A 182 -0.77 -11.36 -7.33
N ILE A 183 -1.82 -10.88 -6.65
CA ILE A 183 -1.93 -10.98 -5.19
C ILE A 183 -1.91 -12.44 -4.75
N ARG A 184 -2.63 -13.33 -5.44
CA ARG A 184 -2.61 -14.76 -5.13
C ARG A 184 -1.23 -15.40 -5.35
N SER A 185 -0.46 -14.97 -6.37
CA SER A 185 0.90 -15.48 -6.56
C SER A 185 1.81 -15.03 -5.41
N LYS A 186 1.75 -13.76 -5.03
CA LYS A 186 2.52 -13.21 -3.90
C LYS A 186 2.18 -13.89 -2.57
N ILE A 187 0.91 -14.22 -2.33
CA ILE A 187 0.50 -14.98 -1.14
C ILE A 187 1.16 -16.36 -1.14
N ARG A 188 1.18 -17.08 -2.28
CA ARG A 188 1.85 -18.38 -2.37
C ARG A 188 3.36 -18.28 -2.17
N GLU A 189 4.00 -17.25 -2.72
CA GLU A 189 5.43 -16.99 -2.52
C GLU A 189 5.73 -16.78 -1.03
N LEU A 190 4.93 -15.96 -0.34
CA LEU A 190 5.05 -15.73 1.10
C LEU A 190 4.81 -16.99 1.92
N GLU A 191 3.86 -17.85 1.54
CA GLU A 191 3.62 -19.13 2.21
C GLU A 191 4.85 -20.06 2.11
N VAL A 192 5.46 -20.15 0.93
CA VAL A 192 6.69 -20.94 0.71
C VAL A 192 7.85 -20.38 1.53
N GLU A 193 8.04 -19.06 1.52
CA GLU A 193 9.09 -18.40 2.30
C GLU A 193 8.89 -18.62 3.80
N ASN A 194 7.67 -18.49 4.30
CA ASN A 194 7.35 -18.71 5.70
C ASN A 194 7.62 -20.17 6.12
N HIS A 195 7.30 -21.14 5.25
CA HIS A 195 7.63 -22.54 5.52
C HIS A 195 9.15 -22.79 5.58
N GLN A 196 9.92 -22.10 4.73
CA GLN A 196 11.39 -22.17 4.76
C GLN A 196 11.96 -21.52 6.02
N ILE A 197 11.42 -20.39 6.47
CA ILE A 197 11.79 -19.73 7.72
C ILE A 197 11.54 -20.66 8.91
N GLU A 198 10.38 -21.32 8.94
CA GLU A 198 10.05 -22.26 10.01
C GLU A 198 11.00 -23.46 10.03
N LYS A 199 11.38 -23.99 8.86
CA LYS A 199 12.38 -25.05 8.73
C LYS A 199 13.76 -24.60 9.24
N ASN A 200 14.20 -23.41 8.84
CA ASN A 200 15.48 -22.85 9.28
C ASN A 200 15.49 -22.62 10.80
N ARG A 201 14.37 -22.17 11.38
CA ARG A 201 14.22 -22.02 12.83
C ARG A 201 14.39 -23.35 13.56
N LYS A 202 13.72 -24.42 13.09
CA LYS A 202 13.85 -25.76 13.70
C LYS A 202 15.28 -26.28 13.62
N GLN A 203 15.98 -26.05 12.51
CA GLN A 203 17.40 -26.40 12.37
C GLN A 203 18.30 -25.63 13.34
N LEU A 204 18.07 -24.32 13.50
CA LEU A 204 18.80 -23.50 14.47
C LEU A 204 18.57 -23.97 15.91
N GLU A 205 17.33 -24.30 16.27
CA GLU A 205 17.00 -24.85 17.59
C GLU A 205 17.75 -26.18 17.84
N GLN A 206 17.82 -27.08 16.85
CA GLN A 206 18.57 -28.34 16.95
C GLN A 206 20.08 -28.10 17.11
N ILE A 207 20.67 -27.22 16.30
CA ILE A 207 22.10 -26.88 16.39
C ILE A 207 22.42 -26.28 17.76
N ASN A 208 21.54 -25.42 18.28
CA ASN A 208 21.74 -24.79 19.58
C ASN A 208 21.68 -25.83 20.72
N GLN A 209 20.76 -26.79 20.65
CA GLN A 209 20.71 -27.92 21.60
C GLN A 209 21.97 -28.79 21.54
N GLU A 210 22.46 -29.10 20.33
CA GLU A 210 23.69 -29.87 20.15
C GLU A 210 24.91 -29.11 20.70
N LEU A 211 24.98 -27.80 20.46
CA LEU A 211 26.05 -26.95 20.94
C LEU A 211 26.03 -26.88 22.48
N ALA A 212 24.86 -26.70 23.09
CA ALA A 212 24.69 -26.72 24.54
C ALA A 212 25.17 -28.05 25.14
N GLY A 213 24.82 -29.19 24.52
CA GLY A 213 25.29 -30.52 24.93
C GLY A 213 26.81 -30.69 24.82
N LYS A 214 27.42 -30.23 23.73
CA LYS A 214 28.88 -30.24 23.53
C LYS A 214 29.58 -29.34 24.56
N ILE A 215 29.03 -28.17 24.85
CA ILE A 215 29.57 -27.26 25.88
C ILE A 215 29.49 -27.94 27.26
N ALA A 216 28.33 -28.49 27.65
CA ALA A 216 28.18 -29.19 28.92
C ALA A 216 29.17 -30.36 29.07
N THR A 217 29.39 -31.12 27.98
CA THR A 217 30.37 -32.22 27.96
C THR A 217 31.81 -31.71 28.12
N ARG A 218 32.18 -30.64 27.42
CA ARG A 218 33.51 -30.01 27.56
C ARG A 218 33.74 -29.46 28.96
N VAL A 219 32.74 -28.78 29.53
CA VAL A 219 32.79 -28.27 30.90
C VAL A 219 32.97 -29.42 31.89
N SER A 220 32.19 -30.50 31.76
CA SER A 220 32.34 -31.69 32.61
C SER A 220 33.73 -32.32 32.50
N HIS A 221 34.27 -32.43 31.28
CA HIS A 221 35.63 -32.94 31.07
C HIS A 221 36.69 -32.03 31.69
N LEU A 222 36.56 -30.71 31.55
CA LEU A 222 37.43 -29.72 32.17
C LEU A 222 37.42 -29.87 33.69
N ILE A 223 36.24 -29.90 34.32
CA ILE A 223 36.09 -30.10 35.78
C ILE A 223 36.74 -31.41 36.24
N LYS A 224 36.55 -32.50 35.48
CA LYS A 224 37.17 -33.80 35.83
C LYS A 224 38.69 -33.75 35.71
N THR A 225 39.20 -33.05 34.70
CA THR A 225 40.64 -32.92 34.45
C THR A 225 41.30 -32.01 35.47
N THR A 226 40.69 -30.87 35.80
CA THR A 226 41.14 -29.98 36.88
C THR A 226 41.14 -30.70 38.22
N GLY A 227 40.11 -31.50 38.53
CA GLY A 227 40.08 -32.35 39.73
C GLY A 227 41.23 -33.38 39.79
N LYS A 228 41.60 -33.99 38.66
CA LYS A 228 42.77 -34.88 38.58
C LYS A 228 44.08 -34.13 38.84
N ILE A 229 44.23 -32.95 38.25
CA ILE A 229 45.41 -32.09 38.45
C ILE A 229 45.51 -31.67 39.92
N ALA A 230 44.40 -31.25 40.55
CA ALA A 230 44.35 -30.88 41.96
C ALA A 230 44.79 -32.05 42.85
N LYS A 231 44.32 -33.27 42.55
CA LYS A 231 44.74 -34.47 43.26
C LYS A 231 46.23 -34.76 43.09
N PHE A 232 46.77 -34.62 41.87
CA PHE A 232 48.20 -34.80 41.61
C PHE A 232 49.05 -33.78 42.35
N ILE A 233 48.70 -32.49 42.31
CA ILE A 233 49.43 -31.43 43.03
C ILE A 233 49.38 -31.67 44.55
N ARG A 234 48.24 -32.09 45.09
CA ARG A 234 48.12 -32.41 46.52
C ARG A 234 48.98 -33.61 46.92
N LEU A 235 49.03 -34.66 46.10
CA LEU A 235 49.89 -35.83 46.33
C LEU A 235 51.36 -35.44 46.23
N SER A 236 51.73 -34.74 45.16
CA SER A 236 53.08 -34.25 44.91
C SER A 236 53.56 -33.31 46.03
N SER A 237 52.72 -32.37 46.49
CA SER A 237 53.02 -31.54 47.66
C SER A 237 53.13 -32.34 48.96
N ARG A 238 52.43 -33.47 49.11
CA ARG A 238 52.54 -34.29 50.31
C ARG A 238 53.80 -35.16 50.31
N GLU A 239 54.19 -35.69 49.16
CA GLU A 239 55.31 -36.62 49.02
C GLU A 239 56.64 -35.92 48.77
N ILE A 240 56.64 -34.86 47.95
CA ILE A 240 57.86 -34.16 47.52
C ILE A 240 58.26 -33.07 48.51
N SER A 241 57.32 -32.31 49.11
CA SER A 241 57.70 -31.26 50.09
C SER A 241 58.57 -31.77 51.23
N PRO A 242 58.27 -32.90 51.90
CA PRO A 242 59.09 -33.38 53.00
C PRO A 242 60.52 -33.69 52.53
N SER A 243 60.67 -34.37 51.40
CA SER A 243 61.97 -34.71 50.84
C SER A 243 62.75 -33.48 50.38
N LEU A 244 62.08 -32.44 49.89
CA LEU A 244 62.73 -31.18 49.51
C LEU A 244 63.17 -30.37 50.74
N ILE A 245 62.37 -30.36 51.80
CA ILE A 245 62.72 -29.75 53.09
C ILE A 245 63.89 -30.51 53.71
N GLU A 246 63.88 -31.84 53.67
CA GLU A 246 64.98 -32.69 54.15
C GLU A 246 66.26 -32.45 53.34
N LEU A 247 66.19 -32.40 52.01
CA LEU A 247 67.32 -32.06 51.14
C LEU A 247 67.89 -30.67 51.47
N LYS A 248 67.03 -29.66 51.67
CA LYS A 248 67.46 -28.33 52.08
C LYS A 248 68.17 -28.37 53.43
N THR A 249 67.63 -29.12 54.38
CA THR A 249 68.19 -29.27 55.73
C THR A 249 69.57 -29.93 55.65
N GLN A 250 69.73 -30.99 54.84
CA GLN A 250 71.01 -31.63 54.59
C GLN A 250 72.02 -30.70 53.91
N ILE A 251 71.60 -29.86 52.95
CA ILE A 251 72.44 -28.85 52.32
C ILE A 251 72.86 -27.76 53.32
N ASP A 252 71.95 -27.33 54.19
CA ASP A 252 72.21 -26.34 55.24
C ASP A 252 73.15 -26.89 56.32
N GLU A 253 73.03 -28.18 56.68
CA GLU A 253 73.94 -28.89 57.58
C GLU A 253 75.35 -29.06 56.98
N LEU A 254 75.44 -29.42 55.71
CA LEU A 254 76.72 -29.49 54.98
C LEU A 254 77.41 -28.12 54.89
N SER A 255 76.64 -27.04 54.78
CA SER A 255 77.15 -25.66 54.79
C SER A 255 77.79 -25.24 56.12
N ASN A 256 77.50 -25.92 57.23
CA ASN A 256 78.12 -25.65 58.53
C ASN A 256 79.49 -26.32 58.68
N ASN A 257 79.82 -27.32 57.84
CA ASN A 257 81.14 -27.93 57.76
C ASN A 257 81.99 -27.16 56.72
N LYS A 258 83.06 -26.50 57.19
CA LYS A 258 83.93 -25.60 56.40
C LYS A 258 84.82 -26.34 55.38
N ALA A 259 84.25 -27.05 54.41
CA ALA A 259 84.96 -27.61 53.27
C ALA A 259 84.28 -27.15 51.96
N ASP A 260 85.01 -26.33 51.20
CA ASP A 260 84.73 -25.89 49.83
C ASP A 260 83.51 -24.97 49.59
N GLN A 261 83.70 -23.68 49.87
CA GLN A 261 82.66 -22.64 49.83
C GLN A 261 82.01 -22.41 48.45
N GLY A 262 82.71 -22.68 47.34
CA GLY A 262 82.18 -22.43 45.99
C GLY A 262 81.09 -23.41 45.55
N TYR A 263 81.23 -24.69 45.93
CA TYR A 263 80.28 -25.74 45.57
C TYR A 263 79.03 -25.70 46.46
N LEU A 264 79.19 -25.35 47.74
CA LEU A 264 78.11 -25.18 48.70
C LEU A 264 77.18 -24.01 48.36
N ASP A 265 77.71 -22.89 47.90
CA ASP A 265 76.89 -21.74 47.50
C ASP A 265 76.05 -22.05 46.25
N TRP A 266 76.63 -22.79 45.29
CA TRP A 266 75.89 -23.29 44.12
C TRP A 266 74.79 -24.29 44.49
N LEU A 267 75.04 -25.21 45.43
CA LEU A 267 74.04 -26.14 45.97
C LEU A 267 72.90 -25.42 46.70
N LYS A 268 73.22 -24.44 47.55
CA LYS A 268 72.21 -23.61 48.22
C LYS A 268 71.36 -22.82 47.23
N LYS A 269 72.00 -22.20 46.23
CA LYS A 269 71.30 -21.45 45.18
C LYS A 269 70.39 -22.37 44.37
N SER A 270 70.85 -23.56 44.02
CA SER A 270 70.06 -24.55 43.27
C SER A 270 68.89 -25.11 44.10
N GLY A 271 69.11 -25.42 45.38
CA GLY A 271 68.07 -25.86 46.32
C GLY A 271 67.00 -24.80 46.54
N ASN A 272 67.39 -23.54 46.78
CA ASN A 272 66.44 -22.44 46.92
C ASN A 272 65.70 -22.15 45.61
N SER A 273 66.38 -22.23 44.46
CA SER A 273 65.75 -22.08 43.13
C SER A 273 64.69 -23.16 42.89
N LEU A 274 64.94 -24.40 43.33
CA LEU A 274 64.00 -25.51 43.21
C LEU A 274 62.78 -25.32 44.12
N ILE A 275 62.99 -24.86 45.37
CA ILE A 275 61.89 -24.56 46.31
C ILE A 275 61.03 -23.42 45.78
N ASN A 276 61.66 -22.33 45.32
CA ASN A 276 60.93 -21.18 44.79
C ASN A 276 60.12 -21.55 43.55
N ALA A 277 60.69 -22.34 42.64
CA ALA A 277 59.95 -22.84 41.47
C ALA A 277 58.77 -23.75 41.87
N PHE A 278 58.91 -24.55 42.92
CA PHE A 278 57.83 -25.38 43.43
C PHE A 278 56.71 -24.55 44.08
N GLU A 279 57.06 -23.53 44.87
CA GLU A 279 56.10 -22.61 45.49
C GLU A 279 55.37 -21.73 44.47
N GLU A 280 56.06 -21.29 43.41
CA GLU A 280 55.47 -20.53 42.30
C GLU A 280 54.45 -21.37 41.51
N VAL A 281 54.77 -22.63 41.23
CA VAL A 281 53.82 -23.56 40.59
C VAL A 281 52.61 -23.82 41.48
N LYS A 282 52.81 -23.91 42.80
CA LYS A 282 51.73 -24.09 43.77
C LYS A 282 50.82 -22.87 43.85
N SER A 283 51.37 -21.66 43.97
CA SER A 283 50.60 -20.42 44.10
C SER A 283 49.83 -20.07 42.82
N SER A 284 50.47 -20.21 41.65
CA SER A 284 49.82 -20.01 40.34
C SER A 284 48.63 -20.95 40.13
N TYR A 285 48.71 -22.16 40.67
CA TYR A 285 47.62 -23.13 40.60
C TYR A 285 46.46 -22.79 41.55
N GLU A 286 46.75 -22.37 42.79
CA GLU A 286 45.72 -21.94 43.75
C GLU A 286 44.96 -20.69 43.28
N GLU A 287 45.59 -19.83 42.49
CA GLU A 287 44.97 -18.68 41.85
C GLU A 287 44.04 -19.10 40.69
N ARG A 288 44.51 -19.94 39.77
CA ARG A 288 43.66 -20.47 38.67
C ARG A 288 42.47 -21.29 39.15
N MET A 289 42.58 -21.98 40.28
CA MET A 289 41.44 -22.68 40.89
C MET A 289 40.37 -21.74 41.44
N ARG A 290 40.75 -20.52 41.88
CA ARG A 290 39.79 -19.51 42.37
C ARG A 290 39.01 -18.84 41.23
N GLU A 291 39.55 -18.80 40.02
CA GLU A 291 38.85 -18.23 38.85
C GLU A 291 37.82 -19.18 38.22
N ILE A 292 37.92 -20.49 38.51
CA ILE A 292 37.05 -21.53 37.92
C ILE A 292 35.80 -21.79 38.80
N ILE A 293 35.83 -21.39 40.07
CA ILE A 293 34.74 -21.54 41.06
C ILE A 293 33.90 -20.26 41.09
#